data_AF-A0A813LGG2-F1
#
_entry.id   AF-A0A813LGG2-F1
#
_cell.length_a   1.000
_cell.length_b   1.000
_cell.length_c   1.000
_cell.angle_alpha   90.00
_cell.angle_beta   90.00
_cell.angle_gamma   90.00
#
_symmetry.space_group_name_H-M   'P 1'
#
loop_
_entity.id
_entity.type
_entity.pdbx_description
1 polymer ?
#
loop_
_entity_poly.entity_id
_entity_poly.type
_entity_poly.pdbx_seq_one_letter_code
_entity_poly.pdbx_strand_id
1 'polypeptide(L)'
;VELREGLADVLVDPTDSSRCVAVPAGGYDGALLSMVLRAFKSLESRREMVRRAALTLRPGGVLVIVERTYLGTMLKIRTDKDTFWASMGLRKIHASRAARGTSVDVFQRIDGGGTLPTKTR
;
A
#
# COMPACT_ATOMS: atom_id res chain seq x y z
N VAL A 1 -3.44 -8.86 27.72
CA VAL A 1 -3.04 -7.65 26.98
C VAL A 1 -4.29 -6.81 26.84
N GLU A 2 -4.48 -5.83 27.70
CA GLU A 2 -5.62 -4.92 27.61
C GLU A 2 -5.41 -4.00 26.41
N LEU A 3 -6.34 -4.04 25.46
CA LEU A 3 -6.39 -3.07 24.37
C LEU A 3 -6.61 -1.71 25.03
N ARG A 4 -5.65 -0.80 24.88
CA ARG A 4 -5.75 0.57 25.43
C ARG A 4 -7.10 1.17 25.02
N GLU A 5 -7.86 1.61 26.02
CA GLU A 5 -9.03 2.46 25.85
C GLU A 5 -8.66 3.60 24.90
N GLY A 6 -9.32 3.64 23.74
CA GLY A 6 -9.00 4.56 22.64
C GLY A 6 -8.90 3.88 21.27
N LEU A 7 -8.68 2.56 21.18
CA LEU A 7 -8.75 1.87 19.88
C LEU A 7 -10.19 1.67 19.38
N ALA A 8 -11.16 1.58 20.31
CA ALA A 8 -12.58 1.47 19.97
C ALA A 8 -13.14 2.78 19.38
N ASP A 9 -12.62 3.93 19.78
CA ASP A 9 -12.98 5.24 19.18
C ASP A 9 -12.38 5.43 17.77
N VAL A 10 -11.45 4.55 17.37
CA VAL A 10 -10.86 4.48 16.03
C VAL A 10 -11.59 3.46 15.15
N LEU A 11 -12.64 2.80 15.64
CA LEU A 11 -13.58 2.08 14.78
C LEU A 11 -14.53 3.10 14.12
N VAL A 12 -13.94 3.86 13.19
CA VAL A 12 -14.53 4.99 12.48
C VAL A 12 -15.67 4.52 11.58
N ASP A 13 -16.76 5.29 11.52
CA ASP A 13 -17.75 5.19 10.45
C ASP A 13 -17.03 5.33 9.09
N PRO A 14 -16.95 4.27 8.27
CA PRO A 14 -16.18 4.28 7.03
C PRO A 14 -16.77 5.23 5.97
N THR A 15 -17.94 5.83 6.22
CA THR A 15 -18.61 6.77 5.30
C THR A 15 -18.32 8.24 5.62
N ASP A 16 -17.80 8.55 6.82
CA ASP A 16 -17.43 9.93 7.20
C ASP A 16 -16.00 10.24 6.76
N SER A 17 -15.87 10.79 5.54
CA SER A 17 -14.59 11.19 4.96
C SER A 17 -13.89 12.33 5.71
N SER A 18 -14.59 13.04 6.61
CA SER A 18 -14.01 14.07 7.48
C SER A 18 -13.29 13.51 8.70
N ARG A 19 -13.52 12.23 9.02
CA ARG A 19 -12.96 11.53 10.20
C ARG A 19 -11.93 10.47 9.88
N CYS A 20 -11.60 10.26 8.60
CA CYS A 20 -10.39 9.55 8.22
C CYS A 20 -9.18 10.34 8.72
N VAL A 21 -8.66 9.97 9.89
CA VAL A 21 -7.40 10.52 10.41
C VAL A 21 -6.34 10.33 9.33
N ALA A 22 -5.66 11.42 8.97
CA ALA A 22 -4.59 11.37 7.99
C ALA A 22 -3.56 10.32 8.44
N VAL A 23 -3.36 9.29 7.63
CA VAL A 23 -2.41 8.22 7.95
C VAL A 23 -0.99 8.82 7.88
N PRO A 24 -0.21 8.81 8.98
CA PRO A 24 1.08 9.47 9.02
C PRO A 24 2.07 8.86 8.02
N ALA A 25 2.79 9.72 7.31
CA ALA A 25 3.88 9.33 6.44
C ALA A 25 5.08 8.86 7.28
N GLY A 26 5.75 7.79 6.87
CA GLY A 26 6.93 7.27 7.55
C GLY A 26 6.70 6.77 8.98
N GLY A 27 5.44 6.63 9.41
CA GLY A 27 5.08 6.32 10.80
C GLY A 27 5.02 4.82 11.11
N TYR A 28 5.06 3.95 10.10
CA TYR A 28 4.79 2.52 10.25
C TYR A 28 5.94 1.64 9.81
N ASP A 29 6.11 0.53 10.54
CA ASP A 29 6.99 -0.59 10.19
C ASP A 29 6.44 -1.48 9.09
N GLY A 30 5.12 -1.56 9.01
CA GLY A 30 4.42 -2.51 8.16
C GLY A 30 3.07 -1.98 7.71
N ALA A 31 2.68 -2.38 6.49
CA ALA A 31 1.38 -2.10 5.91
C ALA A 31 0.90 -3.33 5.14
N LEU A 32 -0.42 -3.54 5.15
CA LEU A 32 -1.07 -4.65 4.47
C LEU A 32 -2.20 -4.13 3.58
N LEU A 33 -2.13 -4.47 2.29
CA LEU A 33 -3.23 -4.31 1.35
C LEU A 33 -3.77 -5.70 1.01
N SER A 34 -4.87 -6.10 1.66
CA SER A 34 -5.47 -7.42 1.46
C SER A 34 -6.81 -7.30 0.73
N MET A 35 -6.85 -7.75 -0.52
CA MET A 35 -8.06 -7.82 -1.35
C MET A 35 -8.74 -6.46 -1.62
N VAL A 36 -8.03 -5.36 -1.42
CA VAL A 36 -8.58 -4.00 -1.54
C VAL A 36 -8.41 -3.40 -2.93
N LEU A 37 -7.39 -3.80 -3.69
CA LEU A 37 -7.05 -3.12 -4.95
C LEU A 37 -8.12 -3.33 -6.03
N ARG A 38 -8.85 -4.46 -5.96
CA ARG A 38 -9.99 -4.75 -6.84
C ARG A 38 -11.16 -3.78 -6.69
N ALA A 39 -11.32 -3.14 -5.52
CA ALA A 39 -12.41 -2.21 -5.27
C ALA A 39 -12.24 -0.90 -6.08
N PHE A 40 -11.02 -0.57 -6.48
CA PHE A 40 -10.72 0.61 -7.28
C PHE A 40 -11.01 0.35 -8.77
N LYS A 41 -11.88 1.19 -9.35
CA LYS A 41 -12.32 1.08 -10.75
C LYS A 41 -11.20 1.41 -11.75
N SER A 42 -10.37 2.42 -11.45
CA SER A 42 -9.32 2.88 -12.36
C SER A 42 -7.97 2.25 -12.02
N LEU A 43 -7.13 2.10 -13.05
CA LEU A 43 -5.74 1.66 -12.88
C LEU A 43 -4.92 2.66 -12.05
N GLU A 44 -5.15 3.95 -12.28
CA GLU A 44 -4.46 5.03 -11.57
C GLU A 44 -4.73 4.98 -10.08
N SER A 45 -5.99 4.82 -9.66
CA SER A 45 -6.34 4.74 -8.24
C SER A 45 -5.72 3.51 -7.55
N ARG A 46 -5.57 2.38 -8.26
CA ARG A 46 -4.87 1.20 -7.72
C ARG A 46 -3.39 1.50 -7.47
N ARG A 47 -2.72 2.10 -8.45
CA ARG A 47 -1.30 2.49 -8.34
C ARG A 47 -1.11 3.54 -7.24
N GLU A 48 -2.00 4.51 -7.17
CA GLU A 48 -2.00 5.55 -6.14
C GLU A 48 -2.19 4.97 -4.74
N MET A 49 -3.07 3.98 -4.57
CA MET A 49 -3.24 3.28 -3.29
C MET A 49 -1.95 2.59 -2.85
N VAL A 50 -1.27 1.86 -3.76
CA VAL A 50 0.03 1.23 -3.47
C VAL A 50 1.08 2.27 -3.09
N ARG A 51 1.14 3.39 -3.82
CA ARG A 51 2.06 4.50 -3.54
C ARG A 51 1.79 5.12 -2.16
N ARG A 52 0.52 5.36 -1.81
CA ARG A 52 0.14 5.88 -0.49
C ARG A 52 0.54 4.93 0.63
N ALA A 53 0.27 3.62 0.47
CA ALA A 53 0.69 2.61 1.44
C ALA A 53 2.22 2.53 1.59
N ALA A 54 2.98 2.77 0.52
CA ALA A 54 4.43 2.89 0.61
C ALA A 54 4.86 4.14 1.41
N LEU A 55 4.18 5.29 1.21
CA LEU A 55 4.51 6.53 1.91
C LEU A 55 4.25 6.48 3.42
N THR A 56 3.32 5.64 3.88
CA THR A 56 3.08 5.47 5.32
C THR A 56 4.21 4.71 6.00
N LEU A 57 5.02 3.97 5.24
CA LEU A 57 6.13 3.18 5.77
C LEU A 57 7.37 4.02 5.99
N ARG A 58 8.04 3.78 7.12
CA ARG A 58 9.41 4.25 7.33
C ARG A 58 10.37 3.57 6.34
N PRO A 59 11.55 4.15 6.06
CA PRO A 59 12.59 3.48 5.29
C PRO A 59 12.90 2.09 5.85
N GLY A 60 12.95 1.08 4.99
CA GLY A 60 13.13 -0.32 5.41
C GLY A 60 11.85 -1.04 5.87
N GLY A 61 10.74 -0.33 6.06
CA GLY A 61 9.43 -0.91 6.41
C GLY A 61 8.87 -1.81 5.31
N VAL A 62 7.90 -2.66 5.66
CA VAL A 62 7.41 -3.74 4.79
C VAL A 62 5.98 -3.50 4.32
N LEU A 63 5.77 -3.54 3.01
CA LEU A 63 4.44 -3.57 2.40
C LEU A 63 4.12 -4.99 1.94
N VAL A 64 3.01 -5.55 2.43
CA VAL A 64 2.46 -6.82 1.96
C VAL A 64 1.20 -6.56 1.14
N ILE A 65 1.13 -7.12 -0.06
CA ILE A 65 -0.05 -7.03 -0.92
C ILE A 65 -0.56 -8.44 -1.20
N VAL A 66 -1.83 -8.67 -0.89
CA VAL A 66 -2.48 -9.98 -1.04
C VAL A 66 -3.69 -9.82 -1.95
N GLU A 67 -3.70 -10.51 -3.09
CA GLU A 67 -4.76 -10.38 -4.10
C GLU A 67 -5.08 -11.73 -4.77
N ARG A 68 -6.34 -11.98 -5.15
CA ARG A 68 -6.72 -13.18 -5.97
C ARG A 68 -6.23 -13.14 -7.42
N THR A 69 -5.57 -12.06 -7.82
CA THR A 69 -5.09 -11.87 -9.19
C THR A 69 -3.67 -11.38 -9.11
N TYR A 70 -2.81 -11.91 -9.98
CA TYR A 70 -1.41 -11.51 -10.05
C TYR A 70 -1.28 -9.98 -10.10
N LEU A 71 -0.56 -9.43 -9.13
CA LEU A 71 -0.45 -7.99 -8.92
C LEU A 71 0.08 -7.25 -10.15
N GLY A 72 1.04 -7.85 -10.87
CA GLY A 72 1.57 -7.25 -12.10
C GLY A 72 0.52 -7.08 -13.20
N THR A 73 -0.43 -8.00 -13.32
CA THR A 73 -1.58 -7.86 -14.23
C THR A 73 -2.52 -6.78 -13.73
N MET A 74 -2.81 -6.75 -12.43
CA MET A 74 -3.73 -5.79 -11.82
C MET A 74 -3.27 -4.33 -11.99
N LEU A 75 -1.95 -4.12 -11.94
CA LEU A 75 -1.31 -2.82 -12.10
C LEU A 75 -0.79 -2.55 -13.53
N LYS A 76 -1.09 -3.45 -14.49
CA LYS A 76 -0.61 -3.38 -15.89
C LYS A 76 0.87 -3.03 -15.98
N ILE A 77 1.72 -3.76 -15.26
CA ILE A 77 3.17 -3.59 -15.31
C ILE A 77 3.64 -4.21 -16.63
N ARG A 78 3.97 -3.35 -17.60
CA ARG A 78 4.33 -3.76 -18.98
C ARG A 78 5.84 -3.79 -19.25
N THR A 79 6.63 -3.12 -18.42
CA THR A 79 8.07 -2.92 -18.58
C THR A 79 8.83 -3.41 -17.34
N ASP A 80 10.14 -3.17 -17.30
CA ASP A 80 11.03 -3.48 -16.18
C ASP A 80 10.35 -3.29 -14.81
N LYS A 81 10.13 -4.42 -14.14
CA LYS A 81 9.38 -4.49 -12.89
C LYS A 81 10.13 -3.73 -11.80
N ASP A 82 11.46 -3.75 -11.81
CA ASP A 82 12.25 -3.15 -10.76
C ASP A 82 12.18 -1.63 -10.86
N THR A 83 12.29 -1.08 -12.07
CA THR A 83 12.04 0.35 -12.32
C THR A 83 10.63 0.78 -11.91
N PHE A 84 9.60 -0.03 -12.22
CA PHE A 84 8.23 0.29 -11.82
C PHE A 84 8.09 0.37 -10.29
N TRP A 85 8.60 -0.61 -9.55
CA TRP A 85 8.50 -0.61 -8.10
C TRP A 85 9.37 0.48 -7.47
N ALA A 86 10.56 0.72 -8.01
CA ALA A 86 11.43 1.80 -7.57
C ALA A 86 10.76 3.17 -7.71
N SER A 87 9.96 3.40 -8.77
CA SER A 87 9.17 4.64 -8.92
C SER A 87 8.11 4.84 -7.83
N MET A 88 7.69 3.75 -7.18
CA MET A 88 6.79 3.77 -6.00
C MET A 88 7.57 3.78 -4.68
N GLY A 89 8.90 3.83 -4.75
CA GLY A 89 9.75 3.76 -3.57
C GLY A 89 9.76 2.37 -2.91
N LEU A 90 9.51 1.33 -3.68
CA LEU A 90 9.43 -0.05 -3.22
C LEU A 90 10.49 -0.91 -3.91
N ARG A 91 11.04 -1.86 -3.17
CA ARG A 91 11.85 -2.95 -3.70
C ARG A 91 11.14 -4.26 -3.41
N LYS A 92 10.88 -5.05 -4.45
CA LYS A 92 10.25 -6.36 -4.25
C LYS A 92 11.24 -7.33 -3.61
N ILE A 93 10.86 -7.95 -2.50
CA ILE A 93 11.74 -8.87 -1.76
C ILE A 93 11.22 -10.32 -1.79
N HIS A 94 9.91 -10.51 -1.95
CA HIS A 94 9.32 -11.84 -2.06
C HIS A 94 8.05 -11.83 -2.90
N ALA A 95 7.75 -12.96 -3.52
CA ALA A 95 6.49 -13.23 -4.18
C ALA A 95 6.14 -14.70 -3.99
N SER A 96 4.92 -14.99 -3.57
CA SER A 96 4.39 -16.34 -3.53
C SER A 96 2.99 -16.40 -4.12
N ARG A 97 2.62 -17.58 -4.60
CA ARG A 97 1.24 -17.90 -4.98
C ARG A 97 0.74 -18.95 -4.00
N ALA A 98 -0.33 -18.63 -3.30
CA ALA A 98 -1.05 -19.57 -2.46
C ALA A 98 -2.11 -20.32 -3.29
N ALA A 99 -2.69 -21.35 -2.67
CA ALA A 99 -3.81 -22.10 -3.25
C ALA A 99 -4.96 -21.15 -3.67
N ARG A 100 -5.70 -21.55 -4.71
CA ARG A 100 -6.85 -20.80 -5.27
C ARG A 100 -6.48 -19.46 -5.94
N GLY A 101 -5.25 -19.32 -6.43
CA GLY A 101 -4.85 -18.19 -7.27
C GLY A 101 -4.55 -16.89 -6.51
N THR A 102 -4.44 -16.94 -5.18
CA THR A 102 -4.04 -15.79 -4.37
C THR A 102 -2.54 -15.54 -4.53
N SER A 103 -2.15 -14.32 -4.94
CA SER A 103 -0.77 -13.85 -4.91
C SER A 103 -0.50 -13.05 -3.64
N VAL A 104 0.65 -13.30 -3.04
CA VAL A 104 1.23 -12.52 -1.96
C VAL A 104 2.52 -11.90 -2.49
N ASP A 105 2.59 -10.58 -2.52
CA ASP A 105 3.75 -9.83 -2.94
C ASP A 105 4.26 -9.02 -1.74
N VAL A 106 5.54 -9.18 -1.40
CA VAL A 106 6.18 -8.50 -0.27
C VAL A 106 7.22 -7.53 -0.80
N PHE A 107 7.16 -6.31 -0.31
CA PHE A 107 8.04 -5.21 -0.68
C PHE A 107 8.68 -4.60 0.55
N GLN A 108 9.90 -4.12 0.37
CA GLN A 108 10.56 -3.24 1.32
C GLN A 108 10.51 -1.80 0.80
N ARG A 109 10.22 -0.84 1.68
CA ARG A 109 10.34 0.59 1.41
C ARG A 109 11.82 0.97 1.26
N ILE A 110 12.18 1.59 0.14
CA ILE A 110 13.54 2.10 -0.12
C ILE A 110 13.57 3.62 -0.07
N ASP A 111 14.63 4.22 0.46
CA ASP A 111 14.79 5.67 0.40
C ASP A 111 14.89 6.17 -1.04
N GLY A 112 14.17 7.26 -1.36
CA GLY A 112 14.29 7.93 -2.66
C GLY A 112 13.06 7.94 -3.58
N GLY A 113 11.89 7.46 -3.13
CA GLY A 113 10.65 7.53 -3.92
C GLY A 113 9.50 8.20 -3.18
N GLY A 114 9.21 9.46 -3.48
CA GLY A 114 7.94 10.09 -3.08
C GLY A 114 8.05 11.34 -2.23
N THR A 115 8.59 12.43 -2.78
CA THR A 115 8.05 13.75 -2.48
C THR A 115 6.68 13.83 -3.18
N LEU A 116 5.61 13.98 -2.40
CA LEU A 116 4.32 14.40 -2.95
C LEU A 116 4.51 15.80 -3.55
N PRO A 117 3.97 16.12 -4.75
CA PRO A 117 3.89 17.50 -5.18
C PRO A 117 3.00 18.24 -4.16
N THR A 118 3.61 19.14 -3.39
CA THR A 118 2.90 20.20 -2.69
C THR A 118 2.14 20.98 -3.74
N LYS A 119 0.81 20.87 -3.75
CA LYS A 119 -0.03 21.84 -4.45
C LYS A 119 0.23 23.19 -3.79
N THR A 120 1.06 24.01 -4.43
CA THR A 120 1.06 25.46 -4.21
C THR A 120 -0.33 25.97 -4.56
N ARG A 121 -0.90 26.69 -3.61
CA ARG A 121 -2.25 27.25 -3.66
C ARG A 121 -2.26 28.51 -4.51
#